data_AF-A0A538QG58-F1
#
_entry.id   AF-A0A538QG58-F1
#
_cell.length_a   1.000
_cell.length_b   1.000
_cell.length_c   1.000
_cell.angle_alpha   90.00
_cell.angle_beta   90.00
_cell.angle_gamma   90.00
#
_symmetry.space_group_name_H-M   'P 1'
#
loop_
_entity.id
_entity.type
_entity.pdbx_description
1 polymer ?
#
loop_
_entity_poly.entity_id
_entity_poly.type
_entity_poly.pdbx_seq_one_letter_code
_entity_poly.pdbx_strand_id
1 'polypeptide(L)'
;MLVACTGKLVSLDVAHDGAALGSLDVGEGIDDFDYSPADHRVYVGAARAAKLTVATLDAHGGLTQIATVPTKEGARNGVVSRDGHVYLANSKDSELVVVGP
;
A
#
# COMPACT_ATOMS: atom_id res chain seq x y z
N MET A 1 13.02 -6.08 0.92
CA MET A 1 12.26 -5.73 -0.30
C MET A 1 10.78 -5.87 -0.01
N LEU A 2 9.90 -5.11 -0.67
CA LEU A 2 8.45 -5.27 -0.57
C LEU A 2 7.90 -5.78 -1.90
N VAL A 3 6.91 -6.66 -1.84
CA VAL A 3 6.16 -7.19 -2.98
C VAL A 3 4.68 -7.09 -2.64
N ALA A 4 3.88 -6.58 -3.57
CA ALA A 4 2.43 -6.62 -3.47
C ALA A 4 1.85 -7.39 -4.66
N CYS A 5 0.97 -8.34 -4.41
CA CYS A 5 0.33 -9.13 -5.45
C CYS A 5 -1.01 -9.68 -4.97
N THR A 6 -1.98 -9.75 -5.90
CA THR A 6 -3.36 -10.24 -5.68
C THR A 6 -4.10 -9.42 -4.62
N GLY A 7 -3.86 -9.71 -3.34
CA GLY A 7 -4.43 -9.01 -2.18
C GLY A 7 -3.49 -8.90 -0.98
N LYS A 8 -2.19 -9.19 -1.15
CA LYS A 8 -1.21 -9.17 -0.05
C LYS A 8 -0.05 -8.23 -0.31
N LEU A 9 0.40 -7.59 0.75
CA LEU A 9 1.72 -6.98 0.86
C LEU A 9 2.64 -7.95 1.62
N VAL A 10 3.86 -8.16 1.13
CA VAL A 10 4.85 -9.07 1.72
C VAL A 10 6.20 -8.37 1.77
N SER A 11 6.87 -8.46 2.90
CA SER A 11 8.27 -8.07 3.04
C SER A 11 9.17 -9.29 2.91
N LEU A 12 10.27 -9.13 2.16
CA LEU A 12 11.21 -10.20 1.83
C LEU A 12 12.61 -9.83 2.30
N ASP A 13 13.29 -10.83 2.86
CA ASP A 13 14.70 -10.82 3.18
C ASP A 13 15.54 -11.11 1.92
N VAL A 14 16.04 -10.06 1.29
CA VAL A 14 16.86 -10.20 0.09
C VAL A 14 18.27 -10.73 0.37
N ALA A 15 18.72 -10.74 1.63
CA ALA A 15 20.02 -11.28 2.00
C ALA A 15 19.97 -12.80 2.24
N HIS A 16 18.77 -13.35 2.50
CA HIS A 16 18.56 -14.75 2.82
C HIS A 16 17.50 -15.37 1.90
N ASP A 17 17.84 -15.50 0.62
CA ASP A 17 17.05 -16.20 -0.43
C ASP A 17 15.62 -15.67 -0.66
N GLY A 18 15.32 -14.43 -0.27
CA GLY A 18 13.99 -13.85 -0.42
C GLY A 18 12.96 -14.41 0.55
N ALA A 19 13.39 -14.92 1.72
CA ALA A 19 12.47 -15.42 2.74
C ALA A 19 11.45 -14.34 3.16
N ALA A 20 10.19 -14.73 3.36
CA ALA A 20 9.16 -13.80 3.83
C ALA A 20 9.38 -13.44 5.31
N LEU A 21 9.45 -12.15 5.61
CA LEU A 21 9.62 -11.62 6.97
C LEU A 21 8.28 -11.20 7.59
N GLY A 22 7.36 -10.69 6.77
CA GLY A 22 6.05 -10.24 7.19
C GLY A 22 5.07 -10.24 6.02
N SER A 23 3.78 -10.31 6.35
CA SER A 23 2.71 -10.22 5.35
C SER A 23 1.47 -9.56 5.93
N LEU A 24 0.78 -8.77 5.12
CA LEU A 24 -0.52 -8.18 5.42
C LEU A 24 -1.49 -8.46 4.29
N ASP A 25 -2.73 -8.77 4.64
CA ASP A 25 -3.87 -8.68 3.71
C ASP A 25 -4.25 -7.21 3.56
N VAL A 26 -4.21 -6.72 2.33
CA VAL A 26 -4.49 -5.32 1.97
C VAL A 26 -5.62 -5.22 0.96
N GLY A 27 -6.29 -6.33 0.65
CA GLY A 27 -7.42 -6.42 -0.28
C GLY A 27 -7.04 -6.53 -1.76
N GLU A 28 -7.98 -7.08 -2.53
CA GLU A 28 -7.79 -7.41 -3.94
C GLU A 28 -7.66 -6.21 -4.89
N GLY A 29 -6.92 -6.42 -5.98
CA GLY A 29 -6.79 -5.44 -7.07
C GLY A 29 -5.66 -4.44 -6.86
N ILE A 30 -4.60 -4.87 -6.18
CA ILE A 30 -3.34 -4.15 -6.08
C ILE A 30 -2.62 -4.24 -7.43
N ASP A 31 -1.89 -3.20 -7.76
CA ASP A 31 -1.06 -3.10 -8.96
C ASP A 31 0.27 -2.43 -8.58
N ASP A 32 0.20 -1.39 -7.74
CA ASP A 32 1.37 -0.73 -7.15
C ASP A 32 1.12 -0.28 -5.69
N PHE A 33 2.19 0.10 -5.00
CA PHE A 33 2.19 0.72 -3.67
C PHE A 33 3.24 1.83 -3.60
N ASP A 34 3.03 2.80 -2.71
CA ASP A 34 4.05 3.80 -2.39
C ASP A 34 4.68 3.54 -1.03
N TYR A 35 5.96 3.82 -0.90
CA TYR A 35 6.71 3.71 0.35
C TYR A 35 7.34 5.05 0.70
N SER A 36 6.97 5.59 1.86
CA SER A 36 7.60 6.77 2.44
C SER A 36 8.77 6.36 3.32
N PRO A 37 10.03 6.68 2.92
CA PRO A 37 11.20 6.40 3.75
C PRO A 37 11.32 7.33 4.96
N ALA A 38 10.59 8.46 4.99
CA ALA A 38 10.69 9.43 6.07
C ALA A 38 10.07 8.91 7.39
N ASP A 39 9.03 8.09 7.28
CA ASP A 39 8.26 7.54 8.41
C ASP A 39 8.06 6.01 8.32
N HIS A 40 8.72 5.38 7.36
CA HIS A 40 8.67 3.94 7.10
C HIS A 40 7.23 3.41 6.91
N ARG A 41 6.42 4.15 6.16
CA ARG A 41 5.03 3.78 5.87
C ARG A 41 4.86 3.30 4.44
N VAL A 42 4.01 2.29 4.26
CA VAL A 42 3.58 1.75 2.98
C VAL A 42 2.11 2.07 2.77
N TYR A 43 1.77 2.56 1.58
CA TYR A 43 0.43 2.96 1.16
C TYR A 43 0.00 2.07 0.00
N VAL A 44 -1.02 1.24 0.22
CA VAL A 44 -1.47 0.25 -0.77
C VAL A 44 -2.92 0.50 -1.16
N GLY A 45 -3.13 0.98 -2.39
CA GLY A 45 -4.46 1.13 -2.98
C GLY A 45 -4.92 -0.17 -3.65
N ALA A 46 -6.04 -0.72 -3.18
CA ALA A 46 -6.61 -1.97 -3.70
C ALA A 46 -7.90 -1.67 -4.48
N ALA A 47 -7.79 -1.65 -5.82
CA ALA A 47 -8.86 -1.16 -6.68
C ALA A 47 -10.15 -1.99 -6.60
N ARG A 48 -10.07 -3.33 -6.43
CA ARG A 48 -11.27 -4.17 -6.35
C ARG A 48 -11.89 -4.15 -4.95
N ALA A 49 -11.05 -4.04 -3.93
CA ALA A 49 -11.49 -3.92 -2.55
C ALA A 49 -11.98 -2.50 -2.17
N ALA A 50 -11.79 -1.51 -3.04
CA ALA A 50 -12.17 -0.12 -2.83
C ALA A 50 -11.67 0.43 -1.48
N LYS A 51 -10.39 0.17 -1.16
CA LYS A 51 -9.75 0.68 0.06
C LYS A 51 -8.29 1.04 -0.17
N LEU A 52 -7.81 1.97 0.64
CA LEU A 52 -6.40 2.25 0.88
C LEU A 52 -6.00 1.64 2.22
N THR A 53 -4.95 0.84 2.24
CA THR A 53 -4.32 0.34 3.47
C THR A 53 -3.02 1.09 3.73
N VAL A 54 -2.83 1.53 4.96
CA VAL A 54 -1.57 2.14 5.42
C VAL A 54 -0.94 1.25 6.47
N ALA A 55 0.34 0.93 6.31
CA ALA A 55 1.09 0.08 7.23
C ALA A 55 2.46 0.67 7.56
N THR A 56 3.00 0.38 8.74
CA THR A 56 4.41 0.62 9.07
C THR A 56 5.25 -0.61 8.70
N LEU A 57 6.47 -0.36 8.26
CA LEU A 57 7.53 -1.35 8.07
C LEU A 57 8.61 -1.14 9.13
N ASP A 58 8.85 -2.15 9.96
CA ASP A 58 9.93 -2.09 10.94
C ASP A 58 11.30 -2.55 10.36
N ALA A 59 12.36 -2.36 11.14
CA ALA A 59 13.73 -2.69 10.74
C ALA A 59 13.99 -4.20 10.55
N HIS A 60 13.10 -5.06 11.05
CA HIS A 60 13.16 -6.52 10.90
C HIS A 60 12.23 -7.01 9.79
N GLY A 61 11.62 -6.09 9.02
CA GLY A 61 10.68 -6.41 7.95
C GLY A 61 9.27 -6.68 8.45
N GLY A 62 8.96 -6.48 9.72
CA GLY A 62 7.61 -6.60 10.26
C GLY A 62 6.69 -5.55 9.65
N LEU A 63 5.51 -5.98 9.21
CA LEU A 63 4.46 -5.14 8.64
C LEU A 63 3.31 -5.02 9.65
N THR A 64 2.94 -3.80 10.01
CA THR A 64 1.81 -3.53 10.91
C THR A 64 0.84 -2.56 10.27
N GLN A 65 -0.42 -2.97 10.08
CA GLN A 65 -1.46 -2.07 9.57
C GLN A 65 -1.77 -1.00 10.62
N ILE A 66 -1.77 0.26 10.20
CA ILE A 66 -2.10 1.42 11.07
C ILE A 66 -3.37 2.14 10.63
N ALA A 67 -3.80 1.99 9.38
CA ALA A 67 -5.07 2.53 8.92
C ALA A 67 -5.65 1.74 7.75
N THR A 68 -6.97 1.83 7.61
CA THR A 68 -7.70 1.46 6.40
C THR A 68 -8.68 2.59 6.10
N VAL A 69 -8.63 3.12 4.89
CA VAL A 69 -9.50 4.19 4.43
C VAL A 69 -10.36 3.66 3.28
N PRO A 70 -11.70 3.72 3.36
CA PRO A 70 -12.55 3.43 2.22
C PRO A 70 -12.23 4.37 1.05
N THR A 71 -12.13 3.82 -0.16
CA THR A 71 -11.93 4.57 -1.40
C THR A 71 -13.06 4.23 -2.38
N LYS A 72 -12.76 4.18 -3.68
CA LYS A 72 -13.71 3.81 -4.74
C LYS A 72 -13.18 2.62 -5.51
N GLU A 73 -14.09 1.82 -6.07
CA GLU A 73 -13.71 0.75 -6.97
C GLU A 73 -12.94 1.35 -8.16
N GLY A 74 -11.76 0.80 -8.47
CA GLY A 74 -10.87 1.32 -9.51
C GLY A 74 -9.73 2.20 -8.97
N ALA A 75 -9.83 2.74 -7.75
CA ALA A 75 -8.79 3.59 -7.15
C ALA A 75 -7.57 2.76 -6.69
N ARG A 76 -6.41 2.98 -7.32
CA ARG A 76 -5.12 2.34 -6.96
C ARG A 76 -3.92 3.20 -7.42
N ASN A 77 -2.71 2.64 -7.32
CA ASN A 77 -1.45 3.25 -7.76
C ASN A 77 -1.25 4.62 -7.11
N GLY A 78 -1.32 4.61 -5.79
CA GLY A 78 -1.24 5.81 -4.98
C GLY A 78 0.16 6.38 -4.98
N VAL A 79 0.27 7.71 -4.91
CA VAL A 79 1.50 8.40 -4.51
C VAL A 79 1.24 9.22 -3.26
N VAL A 80 2.14 9.17 -2.29
CA VAL A 80 2.06 9.95 -1.05
C VAL A 80 2.90 11.22 -1.18
N SER A 81 2.29 12.34 -0.84
CA SER A 81 2.95 13.64 -0.78
C SER A 81 3.57 13.88 0.59
N ARG A 82 4.47 14.85 0.69
CA ARG A 82 5.22 15.15 1.91
C ARG A 82 4.33 15.56 3.10
N ASP A 83 3.15 16.12 2.83
CA ASP A 83 2.19 16.53 3.87
C ASP A 83 1.19 15.41 4.23
N GLY A 84 1.36 14.21 3.67
CA GLY A 84 0.59 13.02 3.99
C GLY A 84 -0.64 12.78 3.13
N HIS A 85 -0.95 13.63 2.13
CA HIS A 85 -2.01 13.31 1.18
C HIS A 85 -1.59 12.17 0.27
N VAL A 86 -2.52 11.25 0.00
CA VAL A 86 -2.37 10.15 -0.95
C VAL A 86 -3.27 10.38 -2.15
N TYR A 87 -2.70 10.32 -3.34
CA TYR A 87 -3.39 10.54 -4.61
C TYR A 87 -3.49 9.22 -5.39
N LEU A 88 -4.69 8.69 -5.56
CA LEU A 88 -4.97 7.41 -6.21
C LEU A 88 -5.63 7.63 -7.57
N ALA A 89 -5.04 7.09 -8.63
CA ALA A 89 -5.68 7.08 -9.93
C ALA A 89 -6.90 6.15 -9.90
N ASN A 90 -8.06 6.66 -10.32
CA ASN A 90 -9.26 5.85 -10.52
C ASN A 90 -9.55 5.77 -12.03
N SER A 91 -9.07 4.69 -12.66
CA SER A 91 -9.26 4.47 -14.09
C SER A 91 -10.70 4.09 -14.46
N LYS A 92 -11.53 3.69 -13.49
CA LYS A 92 -12.94 3.32 -13.73
C LYS A 92 -13.77 4.56 -14.04
N ASP A 93 -13.59 5.61 -13.25
CA ASP A 93 -14.38 6.84 -13.34
C ASP A 93 -13.60 8.03 -13.93
N SER A 94 -12.36 7.81 -14.36
CA SER A 94 -11.46 8.86 -14.93
C SER A 94 -11.25 10.04 -13.98
N GLU A 95 -10.98 9.75 -12.71
CA GLU A 95 -10.77 10.76 -11.65
C GLU A 95 -9.54 10.45 -10.80
N LEU A 96 -9.19 11.42 -9.94
CA LEU A 96 -8.19 11.27 -8.89
C LEU A 96 -8.90 11.21 -7.53
N VAL A 97 -8.70 10.13 -6.78
CA VAL A 97 -9.17 10.04 -5.39
C VAL A 97 -8.06 10.56 -4.48
N VAL A 98 -8.39 11.57 -3.68
CA VAL A 98 -7.44 12.16 -2.72
C VAL A 98 -7.83 11.75 -1.31
N VAL A 99 -6.90 11.14 -0.59
CA VAL A 99 -7.04 10.81 0.84
C VAL A 99 -6.15 11.75 1.63
N GLY A 100 -6.71 12.41 2.65
CA GLY A 100 -5.96 13.29 3.55
C GLY A 100 -5.14 12.53 4.60
N PRO A 101 -4.24 13.24 5.32
CA PRO A 101 -3.43 12.68 6.39
C PRO A 101 -4.23 12.20 7.61
#